data_AF-A0A820EGR0-F1
#
_entry.id   AF-A0A820EGR0-F1
#
_cell.length_a   1.000
_cell.length_b   1.000
_cell.length_c   1.000
_cell.angle_alpha   90.00
_cell.angle_beta   90.00
_cell.angle_gamma   90.00
#
_symmetry.space_group_name_H-M   'P 1'
#
loop_
_entity.id
_entity.type
_entity.pdbx_description
1 polymer ?
#
loop_
_entity_poly.entity_id
_entity_poly.type
_entity_poly.pdbx_seq_one_letter_code
_entity_poly.pdbx_strand_id
1 'polypeptide(L)'
;LPKIFHVNWFRLDENKKFLWPGFGDNIRVLDWIVRRTNGEDIADISSVGLIVDWDKLMSVPKDYWKEDIEETLSWLDGQLGEDLPHDIRIQIEQQKQRISQIN
;
A
#
# COMPACT_ATOMS: atom_id res chain seq x y z
N LEU A 1 -1.49 -19.47 6.47
CA LEU A 1 -0.42 -18.48 6.18
C LEU A 1 -0.70 -17.21 6.99
N PRO A 2 0.33 -16.51 7.49
CA PRO A 2 0.13 -15.22 8.16
C PRO A 2 -0.40 -14.16 7.18
N LYS A 3 -1.15 -13.19 7.70
CA LYS A 3 -1.53 -12.00 6.92
C LYS A 3 -0.30 -11.11 6.71
N ILE A 4 -0.19 -10.46 5.55
CA ILE A 4 0.91 -9.55 5.20
C ILE A 4 0.38 -8.12 5.24
N PHE A 5 1.18 -7.21 5.81
CA PHE A 5 0.86 -5.79 5.93
C PHE A 5 2.06 -4.95 5.51
N HIS A 6 1.79 -3.80 4.90
CA HIS A 6 2.79 -2.79 4.58
C HIS A 6 2.47 -1.52 5.38
N VAL A 7 3.47 -0.89 6.00
CA VAL A 7 3.30 0.29 6.84
C VAL A 7 4.23 1.41 6.39
N ASN A 8 3.79 2.66 6.52
CA ASN A 8 4.62 3.82 6.26
C ASN A 8 4.48 4.84 7.40
N TRP A 9 5.48 4.89 8.28
CA TRP A 9 5.53 5.85 9.39
C TRP A 9 6.04 7.24 8.98
N PHE A 10 6.51 7.38 7.75
CA PHE A 10 7.32 8.52 7.30
C PHE A 10 6.61 9.38 6.27
N ARG A 11 5.31 9.17 6.06
CA ARG A 11 4.53 9.99 5.13
C ARG A 11 4.54 11.46 5.58
N LEU A 12 4.88 12.36 4.67
CA LEU A 12 4.92 13.79 4.91
C LEU A 12 3.68 14.49 4.33
N ASP A 13 3.31 15.63 4.92
CA ASP A 13 2.37 16.57 4.36
C ASP A 13 3.05 17.53 3.35
N GLU A 14 2.26 18.44 2.79
CA GLU A 14 2.72 19.51 1.88
C GLU A 14 3.77 20.45 2.50
N ASN A 15 3.86 20.51 3.82
CA ASN A 15 4.81 21.32 4.59
C ASN A 15 6.02 20.50 5.06
N LYS A 16 6.22 19.28 4.55
CA LYS A 16 7.29 18.35 4.94
C LYS A 16 7.27 17.95 6.41
N LYS A 17 6.09 17.93 7.04
CA LYS A 17 5.89 17.42 8.40
C LYS A 17 5.34 16.00 8.35
N PHE A 18 5.75 15.15 9.28
CA PHE A 18 5.19 13.80 9.39
C PHE A 18 3.69 13.87 9.67
N LEU A 19 2.92 13.15 8.86
CA LEU A 19 1.48 12.97 9.07
C LEU A 19 1.18 12.04 10.24
N TRP A 20 2.14 11.19 10.62
CA TRP A 20 2.02 10.27 11.74
C TRP A 20 3.04 10.59 12.83
N PRO A 21 2.64 10.67 14.12
CA PRO A 21 3.57 10.98 15.22
C PRO A 21 4.64 9.91 15.44
N GLY A 22 4.37 8.64 15.10
CA GLY A 22 5.33 7.55 15.23
C GLY A 22 5.55 7.06 16.65
N PHE A 23 6.68 6.38 16.88
CA PHE A 23 7.10 5.87 18.19
C PHE A 23 6.01 5.02 18.89
N GLY A 24 5.63 5.41 20.11
CA GLY A 24 4.62 4.72 20.91
C GLY A 24 3.24 4.69 20.25
N ASP A 25 2.91 5.70 19.42
CA ASP A 25 1.63 5.73 18.73
C ASP A 25 1.49 4.63 17.67
N ASN A 26 2.61 4.03 17.20
CA ASN A 26 2.58 2.88 16.30
C ASN A 26 1.80 1.68 16.88
N ILE A 27 1.62 1.62 18.20
CA ILE A 27 0.78 0.61 18.84
C ILE A 27 -0.66 0.61 18.30
N ARG A 28 -1.18 1.76 17.85
CA ARG A 28 -2.53 1.88 17.27
C ARG A 28 -2.67 1.09 15.97
N VAL A 29 -1.63 1.07 15.15
CA VAL A 29 -1.63 0.28 13.91
C VAL A 29 -1.40 -1.21 14.20
N LEU A 30 -0.57 -1.52 15.20
CA LEU A 30 -0.40 -2.91 15.63
C LEU A 30 -1.71 -3.50 16.20
N ASP A 31 -2.46 -2.71 16.99
CA ASP A 31 -3.79 -3.10 17.47
C ASP A 31 -4.74 -3.40 16.30
N TRP A 32 -4.78 -2.54 15.29
CA TRP A 32 -5.57 -2.78 14.09
C TRP A 32 -5.15 -4.07 13.35
N ILE A 33 -3.84 -4.32 13.20
CA ILE A 33 -3.32 -5.57 12.61
C ILE A 33 -3.80 -6.79 13.41
N VAL A 34 -3.69 -6.77 14.74
CA VAL A 34 -4.14 -7.86 15.62
C VAL A 34 -5.64 -8.13 15.41
N ARG A 35 -6.47 -7.07 15.41
CA ARG A 35 -7.91 -7.18 15.20
C ARG A 35 -8.26 -7.76 13.81
N ARG A 36 -7.54 -7.35 12.77
CA ARG A 36 -7.64 -7.94 11.42
C ARG A 36 -7.22 -9.40 11.37
N THR A 37 -6.23 -9.82 12.16
CA THR A 37 -5.85 -11.23 12.29
C THR A 37 -6.90 -12.05 13.04
N ASN A 38 -7.64 -11.44 13.96
CA ASN A 38 -8.77 -12.05 14.67
C ASN A 38 -10.07 -12.10 13.85
N GLY A 39 -10.06 -11.60 12.61
CA GLY A 39 -11.19 -11.70 11.69
C GLY A 39 -12.19 -10.54 11.76
N GLU A 40 -11.88 -9.45 12.46
CA GLU A 40 -12.75 -8.27 12.50
C GLU A 40 -12.81 -7.56 11.14
N ASP A 41 -14.01 -7.18 10.71
CA ASP A 41 -14.25 -6.45 9.46
C ASP A 41 -14.15 -4.94 9.69
N ILE A 42 -12.90 -4.46 9.74
CA ILE A 42 -12.53 -3.07 10.08
C ILE A 42 -11.58 -2.48 9.03
N ALA A 43 -11.77 -2.85 7.76
CA ALA A 43 -10.92 -2.40 6.66
C ALA A 43 -11.73 -2.13 5.40
N ASP A 44 -11.32 -1.10 4.66
CA ASP A 44 -11.93 -0.70 3.40
C ASP A 44 -11.07 -1.14 2.22
N ILE A 45 -11.72 -1.45 1.09
CA ILE A 45 -11.04 -1.85 -0.14
C ILE A 45 -10.52 -0.59 -0.85
N SER A 46 -9.23 -0.61 -1.21
CA SER A 46 -8.59 0.38 -2.08
C SER A 46 -7.86 -0.28 -3.26
N SER A 47 -7.38 0.52 -4.21
CA SER A 47 -6.61 0.02 -5.36
C SER A 47 -5.28 -0.65 -4.96
N VAL A 48 -4.75 -0.32 -3.77
CA VAL A 48 -3.47 -0.83 -3.24
C VAL A 48 -3.64 -1.86 -2.13
N GLY A 49 -4.88 -2.28 -1.85
CA GLY A 49 -5.20 -3.30 -0.85
C GLY A 49 -6.20 -2.83 0.19
N LEU A 50 -6.23 -3.49 1.34
CA LEU A 50 -7.12 -3.15 2.44
C LEU A 50 -6.50 -2.07 3.32
N ILE A 51 -7.25 -0.99 3.54
CA ILE A 51 -6.82 0.17 4.32
C ILE A 51 -7.80 0.44 5.45
N VAL A 52 -7.50 1.43 6.28
CA VAL A 52 -8.46 1.97 7.26
C VAL A 52 -8.90 3.34 6.78
N ASP A 53 -10.15 3.69 7.01
CA ASP A 53 -10.65 5.04 6.73
C ASP A 53 -10.02 6.10 7.66
N TRP A 54 -9.01 6.84 7.18
CA TRP A 54 -8.32 7.93 7.92
C TRP A 54 -7.81 9.07 7.02
N ASP A 55 -8.65 9.60 6.14
CA ASP A 55 -8.40 10.84 5.36
C ASP A 55 -7.03 10.86 4.62
N LYS A 56 -6.33 12.01 4.63
CA LYS A 56 -5.05 12.25 3.96
C LYS A 56 -3.98 11.20 4.29
N LEU A 57 -3.98 10.65 5.52
CA LEU A 57 -3.00 9.65 5.94
C LEU A 57 -3.08 8.38 5.08
N MET A 58 -4.30 8.00 4.68
CA MET A 58 -4.58 6.80 3.87
C MET A 58 -4.93 7.13 2.42
N SER A 59 -4.74 8.39 2.00
CA SER A 59 -5.03 8.80 0.62
C SER A 59 -4.18 8.05 -0.41
N VAL A 60 -4.82 7.71 -1.53
CA VAL A 60 -4.24 6.96 -2.66
C VAL A 60 -4.31 7.82 -3.93
N PRO A 61 -3.48 8.88 -4.04
CA PRO A 61 -3.54 9.79 -5.17
C PRO A 61 -3.19 9.10 -6.49
N LYS A 62 -4.08 9.22 -7.47
CA LYS A 62 -3.99 8.49 -8.75
C LYS A 62 -2.68 8.70 -9.49
N ASP A 63 -2.23 9.94 -9.63
CA ASP A 63 -1.04 10.25 -10.42
C ASP A 63 0.24 9.69 -9.79
N TYR A 64 0.37 9.81 -8.46
CA TYR A 64 1.48 9.21 -7.71
C TYR A 64 1.52 7.69 -7.89
N TRP A 65 0.39 7.00 -7.73
CA TRP A 65 0.37 5.54 -7.84
C TRP A 65 0.51 5.03 -9.28
N LYS A 66 0.14 5.83 -10.28
CA LYS A 66 0.44 5.53 -11.68
C LYS A 66 1.94 5.60 -11.96
N GLU A 67 2.61 6.63 -11.46
CA GLU A 67 4.07 6.77 -11.59
C GLU A 67 4.79 5.63 -10.85
N ASP A 68 4.43 5.38 -9.59
CA ASP A 68 5.03 4.33 -8.75
C ASP A 68 4.91 2.92 -9.38
N ILE A 69 3.74 2.57 -9.93
CA ILE A 69 3.55 1.25 -10.54
C ILE A 69 4.31 1.11 -11.86
N GLU A 70 4.45 2.19 -12.64
CA GLU A 70 5.23 2.21 -13.88
C GLU A 70 6.74 2.08 -13.61
N GLU A 71 7.25 2.82 -12.62
CA GLU A 71 8.63 2.72 -12.17
C GLU A 71 8.95 1.32 -11.62
N THR A 72 8.06 0.78 -10.78
CA THR A 72 8.24 -0.56 -10.19
C THR A 72 8.29 -1.64 -11.26
N LEU A 73 7.39 -1.58 -12.26
CA LEU A 73 7.40 -2.52 -13.39
C LEU A 73 8.69 -2.42 -14.20
N SER A 74 9.09 -1.20 -14.55
CA SER A 74 10.34 -0.94 -15.30
C SER A 74 11.55 -1.50 -14.56
N TRP A 75 11.61 -1.31 -13.24
CA TRP A 75 12.68 -1.84 -12.41
C TRP A 75 12.66 -3.37 -12.35
N LEU A 76 11.51 -4.00 -12.10
CA LEU A 76 11.40 -5.45 -12.02
C LEU A 76 11.76 -6.12 -13.35
N ASP A 77 11.24 -5.62 -14.47
CA ASP A 77 11.58 -6.15 -15.79
C ASP A 77 13.05 -5.92 -16.15
N GLY A 78 13.62 -4.76 -15.80
CA GLY A 78 15.03 -4.46 -16.05
C GLY A 78 16.00 -5.26 -15.19
N GLN A 79 15.63 -5.60 -13.95
CA GLN A 79 16.49 -6.35 -13.03
C GLN A 79 16.33 -7.86 -13.13
N LEU A 80 15.11 -8.34 -13.37
CA LEU A 80 14.78 -9.77 -13.32
C LEU A 80 14.36 -10.31 -14.68
N GLY A 81 13.74 -9.51 -15.54
CA GLY A 81 13.31 -9.94 -16.88
C GLY A 81 12.47 -11.22 -16.83
N GLU A 82 12.97 -12.29 -17.45
CA GLU A 82 12.31 -13.60 -17.50
C GLU A 82 12.32 -14.33 -16.15
N ASP A 83 13.26 -14.00 -15.25
CA ASP A 83 13.38 -14.61 -13.92
C ASP A 83 12.35 -14.07 -12.91
N LEU A 84 11.58 -13.04 -13.27
CA LEU A 84 10.49 -12.55 -12.44
C LEU A 84 9.43 -13.65 -12.28
N PRO A 85 9.13 -14.12 -11.05
CA PRO A 85 8.15 -15.17 -10.87
C PRO A 85 6.78 -14.80 -11.43
N HIS A 86 6.14 -15.77 -12.10
CA HIS A 86 4.89 -15.56 -12.83
C HIS A 86 3.79 -14.95 -11.95
N ASP A 87 3.65 -15.43 -10.71
CA ASP A 87 2.64 -14.93 -9.78
C ASP A 87 2.87 -13.46 -9.41
N ILE A 88 4.13 -13.03 -9.27
CA ILE A 88 4.45 -11.63 -9.01
C ILE A 88 4.08 -10.76 -10.21
N ARG A 89 4.37 -11.22 -11.42
CA ARG A 89 3.97 -10.55 -12.67
C ARG A 89 2.45 -10.38 -12.75
N ILE A 90 1.68 -11.41 -12.40
CA ILE A 90 0.22 -11.33 -12.35
C ILE A 90 -0.23 -10.29 -11.30
N GLN A 91 0.31 -10.33 -10.09
CA GLN A 91 -0.11 -9.44 -9.01
C GLN A 91 0.12 -7.97 -9.34
N ILE A 92 1.28 -7.63 -9.92
CA ILE A 92 1.61 -6.25 -10.26
C ILE A 92 0.76 -5.71 -11.42
N GLU A 93 0.47 -6.54 -12.43
CA GLU A 93 -0.43 -6.15 -13.53
C GLU A 93 -1.87 -5.95 -13.05
N GLN A 94 -2.36 -6.80 -12.14
CA GLN A 94 -3.66 -6.61 -11.51
C GLN A 94 -3.71 -5.33 -10.67
N GLN A 95 -2.62 -5.00 -9.97
CA GLN A 95 -2.53 -3.74 -9.22
C GLN A 95 -2.57 -2.53 -10.15
N LYS A 96 -1.83 -2.56 -11.27
CA LYS A 96 -1.87 -1.53 -12.31
C LYS A 96 -3.28 -1.28 -12.84
N GLN A 97 -4.03 -2.36 -13.11
CA GLN A 97 -5.43 -2.27 -13.53
C GLN A 97 -6.30 -1.59 -12.47
N ARG A 98 -6.20 -1.97 -11.19
CA ARG A 98 -6.94 -1.30 -10.11
C ARG A 98 -6.59 0.18 -9.98
N ILE A 99 -5.31 0.54 -10.11
CA ILE A 99 -4.85 1.93 -10.04
C ILE A 99 -5.43 2.78 -11.19
N SER A 100 -5.54 2.22 -12.40
CA SER A 100 -6.12 2.92 -13.55
C SER A 100 -7.58 3.36 -13.34
N GLN A 101 -8.30 2.65 -12.45
CA GLN A 101 -9.72 2.86 -12.15
C GLN A 101 -9.95 3.83 -10.98
N ILE A 102 -8.90 4.36 -10.34
CA ILE A 102 -9.06 5.42 -9.32
C ILE A 102 -9.73 6.62 -9.98
N ASN A 103 -10.79 7.17 -9.38
CA ASN A 103 -11.49 8.35 -9.90
C ASN A 103 -10.64 9.61 -9.77
#